data_AF-A0A7G2D4J9-F1
#
_entry.id   AF-A0A7G2D4J9-F1
#
_cell.length_a   1.000
_cell.length_b   1.000
_cell.length_c   1.000
_cell.angle_alpha   90.00
_cell.angle_beta   90.00
_cell.angle_gamma   90.00
#
_symmetry.space_group_name_H-M   'P 1'
#
loop_
_entity.id
_entity.type
_entity.pdbx_description
1 polymer ?
#
loop_
_entity_poly.entity_id
_entity_poly.type
_entity_poly.pdbx_seq_one_letter_code
_entity_poly.pdbx_strand_id
1 'polypeptide(L)'
;MADPPGPGAVTAMREGHDGHHGPPETPGIDTDAVGGGIDLLAPVALVALLAAAVLYLVGLRQTRDRSPWPRPRTAAWMAGLLCAGVGMVGPFAALAHSSFPVHMAGHVLVGMLAPLLLVLGRPVTLALRALPVPRARTLSRVLRSGPIRALTHPVVAGALNVGGLWLLYATPLFPLMHASPWLHAAVHLHVLLTGYLFTASIVGLDPDPHRASVTVRAGVLIVFVAAHSILAKWLWAHPPAGVDVGDARIGAELMFYAGDAVDVLLIVLLLRQWFVATRPRDSAQPQNEESPSWRRSIASTVSGA
;
A
#
# COMPACT_ATOMS: atom_id res chain seq x y z
N MET A 1 22.65 -96.88 -22.04
CA MET A 1 21.67 -96.77 -23.13
C MET A 1 20.51 -95.92 -22.63
N ALA A 2 20.60 -94.61 -22.86
CA ALA A 2 19.53 -93.61 -22.88
C ALA A 2 20.23 -92.26 -23.10
N ASP A 3 20.20 -91.76 -24.33
CA ASP A 3 20.68 -90.43 -24.70
C ASP A 3 19.76 -89.32 -24.15
N PRO A 4 20.32 -88.15 -23.78
CA PRO A 4 19.50 -86.99 -23.40
C PRO A 4 18.92 -86.25 -24.63
N PRO A 5 17.67 -85.78 -24.58
CA PRO A 5 17.04 -85.05 -25.68
C PRO A 5 17.60 -83.62 -25.86
N GLY A 6 17.64 -83.19 -27.13
CA GLY A 6 18.35 -82.01 -27.64
C GLY A 6 17.74 -80.63 -27.36
N PRO A 7 18.43 -79.56 -27.80
CA PRO A 7 18.13 -78.18 -27.41
C PRO A 7 17.08 -77.58 -28.36
N GLY A 8 15.83 -77.52 -27.89
CA GLY A 8 14.72 -77.02 -28.72
C GLY A 8 13.57 -76.37 -27.94
N ALA A 9 13.82 -75.87 -26.72
CA ALA A 9 12.74 -75.36 -25.87
C ALA A 9 13.14 -74.16 -24.99
N VAL A 10 13.88 -73.19 -25.54
CA VAL A 10 14.12 -71.90 -24.85
C VAL A 10 14.06 -70.72 -25.84
N THR A 11 13.06 -70.68 -26.72
CA THR A 11 12.83 -69.49 -27.57
C THR A 11 11.37 -69.36 -28.03
N ALA A 12 10.41 -69.36 -27.10
CA ALA A 12 9.02 -68.98 -27.40
C ALA A 12 8.24 -68.60 -26.13
N MET A 13 8.71 -67.59 -25.40
CA MET A 13 7.90 -66.93 -24.36
C MET A 13 8.36 -65.49 -24.14
N ARG A 14 8.47 -64.74 -25.25
CA ARG A 14 8.72 -63.29 -25.23
C ARG A 14 7.90 -62.64 -26.35
N GLU A 15 6.58 -62.70 -26.24
CA GLU A 15 5.65 -61.91 -27.04
C GLU A 15 4.32 -61.84 -26.28
N GLY A 16 3.91 -60.62 -25.91
CA GLY A 16 2.55 -60.35 -25.42
C GLY A 16 2.41 -59.79 -23.99
N HIS A 17 3.08 -58.68 -23.65
CA HIS A 17 2.61 -57.82 -22.55
C HIS A 17 3.07 -56.36 -22.64
N ASP A 18 2.82 -55.68 -23.76
CA ASP A 18 2.96 -54.22 -23.85
C ASP A 18 1.60 -53.58 -24.12
N GLY A 19 0.71 -53.69 -23.13
CA GLY A 19 -0.50 -52.87 -23.06
C GLY A 19 -0.15 -51.50 -22.49
N HIS A 20 0.29 -50.56 -23.34
CA HIS A 20 0.37 -49.14 -23.00
C HIS A 20 -1.05 -48.58 -22.83
N HIS A 21 -1.65 -48.78 -21.65
CA HIS A 21 -2.74 -47.95 -21.19
C HIS A 21 -2.16 -46.61 -20.75
N GLY A 22 -2.17 -45.64 -21.65
CA GLY A 22 -1.96 -44.24 -21.29
C GLY A 22 -2.98 -43.82 -20.22
N PRO A 23 -2.61 -42.93 -19.28
CA PRO A 23 -3.54 -42.45 -18.28
C PRO A 23 -4.76 -41.80 -18.96
N PRO A 24 -5.96 -41.91 -18.38
CA PRO A 24 -7.15 -41.28 -18.92
C PRO A 24 -6.91 -39.77 -19.02
N GLU A 25 -7.11 -39.21 -20.22
CA GLU A 25 -7.11 -37.77 -20.44
C GLU A 25 -8.16 -37.15 -19.53
N THR A 26 -7.71 -36.48 -18.47
CA THR A 26 -8.56 -35.59 -17.69
C THR A 26 -9.03 -34.48 -18.61
N PRO A 27 -10.33 -34.10 -18.61
CA PRO A 27 -10.81 -32.96 -19.36
C PRO A 27 -9.90 -31.76 -19.08
N GLY A 28 -9.24 -31.27 -20.13
CA GLY A 28 -8.36 -30.12 -20.04
C GLY A 28 -9.12 -28.97 -19.40
N ILE A 29 -8.65 -28.53 -18.24
CA ILE A 29 -8.88 -27.15 -17.82
C ILE A 29 -8.08 -26.34 -18.84
N ASP A 30 -8.77 -25.57 -19.68
CA ASP A 30 -8.17 -24.69 -20.68
C ASP A 30 -7.05 -23.85 -20.03
N THR A 31 -5.81 -24.30 -20.16
CA THR A 31 -4.62 -23.61 -19.64
C THR A 31 -4.44 -22.24 -20.28
N ASP A 32 -5.09 -22.04 -21.43
CA ASP A 32 -5.08 -20.81 -22.21
C ASP A 32 -5.96 -19.73 -21.57
N ALA A 33 -7.03 -20.11 -20.86
CA ALA A 33 -7.88 -19.17 -20.12
C ALA A 33 -7.25 -18.71 -18.79
N VAL A 34 -6.49 -19.60 -18.14
CA VAL A 34 -5.71 -19.28 -16.93
C VAL A 34 -4.47 -18.46 -17.29
N GLY A 35 -3.78 -18.80 -18.39
CA GLY A 35 -2.67 -18.01 -18.95
C GLY A 35 -3.10 -16.60 -19.37
N GLY A 36 -4.24 -16.46 -20.05
CA GLY A 36 -4.78 -15.16 -20.45
C GLY A 36 -5.18 -14.23 -19.29
N GLY A 37 -5.56 -14.80 -18.14
CA GLY A 37 -5.84 -14.03 -16.92
C GLY A 37 -4.58 -13.48 -16.25
N ILE A 38 -3.48 -14.26 -16.27
CA ILE A 38 -2.17 -13.87 -15.73
C ILE A 38 -1.56 -12.73 -16.56
N ASP A 39 -1.70 -12.80 -17.87
CA ASP A 39 -1.19 -11.78 -18.80
C ASP A 39 -1.98 -10.46 -18.76
N LEU A 40 -3.23 -10.45 -18.26
CA LEU A 40 -4.04 -9.23 -18.20
C LEU A 40 -3.87 -8.43 -16.90
N LEU A 41 -3.54 -9.08 -15.78
CA LEU A 41 -3.48 -8.40 -14.47
C LEU A 41 -2.30 -7.44 -14.35
N ALA A 42 -1.13 -7.83 -14.84
CA ALA A 42 0.06 -6.98 -14.87
C ALA A 42 -0.14 -5.69 -15.70
N PRO A 43 -0.65 -5.73 -16.96
CA PRO A 43 -0.93 -4.51 -17.71
C PRO A 43 -2.06 -3.70 -17.11
N VAL A 44 -3.07 -4.31 -16.47
CA VAL A 44 -4.12 -3.56 -15.75
C VAL A 44 -3.53 -2.77 -14.59
N ALA A 45 -2.68 -3.39 -13.75
CA ALA A 45 -1.97 -2.70 -12.68
C ALA A 45 -1.09 -1.57 -13.22
N LEU A 46 -0.35 -1.82 -14.30
CA LEU A 46 0.48 -0.80 -14.94
C LEU A 46 -0.35 0.37 -15.49
N VAL A 47 -1.46 0.09 -16.18
CA VAL A 47 -2.38 1.11 -16.70
C VAL A 47 -2.97 1.93 -15.55
N ALA A 48 -3.35 1.29 -14.43
CA ALA A 48 -3.86 2.00 -13.26
C ALA A 48 -2.81 2.94 -12.64
N LEU A 49 -1.55 2.49 -12.52
CA LEU A 49 -0.44 3.31 -12.02
C LEU A 49 -0.11 4.47 -12.96
N LEU A 50 -0.08 4.22 -14.27
CA LEU A 50 0.13 5.26 -15.29
C LEU A 50 -1.03 6.27 -15.31
N ALA A 51 -2.28 5.80 -15.20
CA ALA A 51 -3.44 6.67 -15.09
C ALA A 51 -3.34 7.55 -13.84
N ALA A 52 -2.95 6.99 -12.70
CA ALA A 52 -2.71 7.75 -11.47
C ALA A 52 -1.60 8.81 -11.64
N ALA A 53 -0.50 8.48 -12.33
CA ALA A 53 0.57 9.43 -12.65
C ALA A 53 0.07 10.55 -13.56
N VAL A 54 -0.61 10.21 -14.66
CA VAL A 54 -1.14 11.17 -15.63
C VAL A 54 -2.17 12.09 -14.99
N LEU A 55 -3.11 11.56 -14.23
CA LEU A 55 -4.13 12.36 -13.52
C LEU A 55 -3.48 13.34 -12.55
N TYR A 56 -2.43 12.93 -11.82
CA TYR A 56 -1.70 13.82 -10.93
C TYR A 56 -0.98 14.95 -11.70
N LEU A 57 -0.32 14.64 -12.81
CA LEU A 57 0.35 15.63 -13.64
C LEU A 57 -0.63 16.59 -14.33
N VAL A 58 -1.79 16.08 -14.77
CA VAL A 58 -2.90 16.90 -15.29
C VAL A 58 -3.42 17.85 -14.21
N GLY A 59 -3.62 17.36 -12.98
CA GLY A 59 -4.01 18.20 -11.85
C GLY A 59 -2.97 19.28 -11.52
N LEU A 60 -1.68 18.94 -11.62
CA LEU A 60 -0.59 19.92 -11.44
C LEU A 60 -0.61 21.00 -12.53
N ARG A 61 -0.83 20.62 -13.80
CA ARG A 61 -0.96 21.57 -14.91
C ARG A 61 -2.15 22.51 -14.72
N GLN A 62 -3.30 21.99 -14.31
CA GLN A 62 -4.52 22.78 -14.08
C GLN A 62 -4.41 23.77 -12.91
N THR A 63 -3.50 23.51 -11.97
CA THR A 63 -3.31 24.36 -10.78
C THR A 63 -2.12 25.30 -10.88
N ARG A 64 -1.36 25.25 -11.99
CA ARG A 64 -0.12 26.00 -12.20
C ARG A 64 -0.28 27.51 -12.02
N ASP A 65 -1.38 28.07 -12.52
CA ASP A 65 -1.61 29.52 -12.54
C ASP A 65 -2.28 30.04 -11.26
N ARG A 66 -2.68 29.13 -10.36
CA ARG A 66 -3.41 29.49 -9.12
C ARG A 66 -2.49 29.63 -7.93
N SER A 67 -1.59 28.67 -7.72
CA SER A 67 -0.70 28.65 -6.56
C SER A 67 0.44 27.65 -6.79
N PRO A 68 1.68 27.97 -6.39
CA PRO A 68 2.80 27.05 -6.55
C PRO A 68 2.57 25.75 -5.77
N TRP A 69 2.74 24.61 -6.45
CA TRP A 69 2.70 23.29 -5.82
C TRP A 69 4.11 22.87 -5.37
N PRO A 70 4.31 22.45 -4.11
CA PRO A 70 5.62 22.04 -3.63
C PRO A 70 6.15 20.81 -4.38
N ARG A 71 7.32 20.95 -5.03
CA ARG A 71 8.06 19.86 -5.69
C ARG A 71 8.21 18.57 -4.86
N PRO A 72 8.48 18.61 -3.54
CA PRO A 72 8.61 17.35 -2.78
C PRO A 72 7.33 16.52 -2.73
N ARG A 73 6.14 17.12 -2.90
CA ARG A 73 4.88 16.37 -2.96
C ARG A 73 4.76 15.57 -4.26
N THR A 74 5.14 16.18 -5.38
CA THR A 74 5.19 15.49 -6.67
C THR A 74 6.22 14.38 -6.65
N ALA A 75 7.41 14.62 -6.10
CA ALA A 75 8.44 13.60 -5.95
C ALA A 75 7.95 12.42 -5.10
N ALA A 76 7.30 12.69 -3.95
CA ALA A 76 6.71 11.66 -3.10
C ALA A 76 5.64 10.85 -3.85
N TRP A 77 4.73 11.51 -4.56
CA TRP A 77 3.70 10.81 -5.34
C TRP A 77 4.30 9.87 -6.39
N MET A 78 5.25 10.37 -7.19
CA MET A 78 5.89 9.57 -8.23
C MET A 78 6.72 8.43 -7.65
N ALA A 79 7.43 8.67 -6.54
CA ALA A 79 8.16 7.62 -5.82
C ALA A 79 7.22 6.56 -5.25
N GLY A 80 6.06 6.95 -4.72
CA GLY A 80 5.05 6.01 -4.23
C GLY A 80 4.47 5.13 -5.33
N LEU A 81 4.18 5.71 -6.51
CA LEU A 81 3.76 4.93 -7.69
C LEU A 81 4.85 4.00 -8.18
N LEU A 82 6.12 4.43 -8.14
CA LEU A 82 7.26 3.58 -8.49
C LEU A 82 7.39 2.41 -7.52
N CYS A 83 7.31 2.64 -6.20
CA CYS A 83 7.34 1.59 -5.19
C CYS A 83 6.21 0.56 -5.39
N ALA A 84 4.98 1.04 -5.67
CA ALA A 84 3.85 0.16 -5.98
C ALA A 84 4.09 -0.63 -7.28
N GLY A 85 4.61 0.03 -8.32
CA GLY A 85 4.91 -0.61 -9.60
C GLY A 85 5.98 -1.69 -9.50
N VAL A 86 7.10 -1.41 -8.80
CA VAL A 86 8.18 -2.38 -8.60
C VAL A 86 7.69 -3.62 -7.87
N GLY A 87 6.84 -3.46 -6.84
CA GLY A 87 6.33 -4.59 -6.07
C GLY A 87 5.20 -5.38 -6.76
N MET A 88 4.48 -4.79 -7.72
CA MET A 88 3.32 -5.44 -8.37
C MET A 88 3.60 -5.93 -9.80
N VAL A 89 4.56 -5.34 -10.50
CA VAL A 89 4.77 -5.58 -11.93
C VAL A 89 6.27 -5.75 -12.25
N GLY A 90 6.58 -6.68 -13.15
CA GLY A 90 7.92 -6.84 -13.71
C GLY A 90 8.78 -7.91 -13.01
N PRO A 91 10.11 -7.88 -13.21
CA PRO A 91 11.00 -8.97 -12.81
C PRO A 91 11.09 -9.12 -11.29
N PHE A 92 10.92 -8.03 -10.55
CA PHE A 92 10.90 -8.06 -9.08
C PHE A 92 9.67 -8.81 -8.55
N ALA A 93 8.49 -8.56 -9.12
CA ALA A 93 7.26 -9.27 -8.77
C ALA A 93 7.35 -10.77 -9.13
N ALA A 94 7.95 -11.10 -10.27
CA ALA A 94 8.20 -12.49 -10.64
C ALA A 94 9.16 -13.19 -9.65
N LEU A 95 10.23 -12.50 -9.23
CA LEU A 95 11.17 -13.03 -8.24
C LEU A 95 10.52 -13.19 -6.86
N ALA A 96 9.57 -12.31 -6.51
CA ALA A 96 8.78 -12.38 -5.28
C ALA A 96 7.85 -13.63 -5.24
N HIS A 97 7.51 -14.24 -6.37
CA HIS A 97 6.78 -15.51 -6.37
C HIS A 97 7.65 -16.70 -5.99
N SER A 98 8.95 -16.65 -6.29
CA SER A 98 9.89 -17.74 -6.02
C SER A 98 10.73 -17.56 -4.76
N SER A 99 10.85 -16.34 -4.22
CA SER A 99 11.68 -16.03 -3.07
C SER A 99 10.90 -15.27 -2.01
N PHE A 100 10.80 -15.87 -0.82
CA PHE A 100 10.08 -15.29 0.30
C PHE A 100 10.71 -14.00 0.85
N PRO A 101 12.04 -13.86 0.97
CA PRO A 101 12.66 -12.57 1.28
C PRO A 101 12.27 -11.45 0.30
N VAL A 102 12.22 -11.76 -1.00
CA VAL A 102 11.82 -10.79 -2.02
C VAL A 102 10.32 -10.48 -1.93
N HIS A 103 9.48 -11.47 -1.61
CA HIS A 103 8.09 -11.25 -1.27
C HIS A 103 7.92 -10.27 -0.10
N MET A 104 8.70 -10.41 0.97
CA MET A 104 8.67 -9.50 2.11
C MET A 104 9.14 -8.09 1.76
N ALA A 105 10.17 -7.97 0.92
CA ALA A 105 10.58 -6.69 0.38
C ALA A 105 9.44 -6.02 -0.42
N GLY A 106 8.76 -6.79 -1.28
CA GLY A 106 7.58 -6.33 -2.02
C GLY A 106 6.43 -5.92 -1.12
N HIS A 107 6.18 -6.70 -0.06
CA HIS A 107 5.16 -6.40 0.94
C HIS A 107 5.42 -5.04 1.62
N VAL A 108 6.65 -4.78 2.08
CA VAL A 108 6.98 -3.49 2.73
C VAL A 108 6.91 -2.34 1.72
N LEU A 109 7.38 -2.55 0.48
CA LEU A 109 7.31 -1.53 -0.57
C LEU A 109 5.86 -1.16 -0.91
N VAL A 110 4.98 -2.15 -1.09
CA VAL A 110 3.61 -1.96 -1.55
C VAL A 110 2.65 -1.64 -0.41
N GLY A 111 2.83 -2.27 0.75
CA GLY A 111 1.92 -2.18 1.89
C GLY A 111 2.22 -1.04 2.85
N MET A 112 3.45 -0.53 2.86
CA MET A 112 3.86 0.50 3.81
C MET A 112 4.46 1.72 3.10
N LEU A 113 5.55 1.55 2.35
CA LEU A 113 6.29 2.67 1.78
C LEU A 113 5.51 3.40 0.68
N ALA A 114 4.95 2.67 -0.28
CA ALA A 114 4.14 3.26 -1.34
C ALA A 114 2.94 4.05 -0.79
N PRO A 115 2.09 3.48 0.08
CA PRO A 115 1.01 4.21 0.76
C PRO A 115 1.45 5.51 1.41
N LEU A 116 2.55 5.48 2.15
CA LEU A 116 3.09 6.64 2.83
C LEU A 116 3.48 7.73 1.84
N LEU A 117 4.23 7.39 0.81
CA LEU A 117 4.66 8.31 -0.23
C LEU A 117 3.47 8.88 -1.04
N LEU A 118 2.46 8.06 -1.32
CA LEU A 118 1.23 8.47 -2.00
C LEU A 118 0.45 9.49 -1.16
N VAL A 119 0.31 9.26 0.16
CA VAL A 119 -0.35 10.21 1.08
C VAL A 119 0.43 11.52 1.21
N LEU A 120 1.77 11.47 1.25
CA LEU A 120 2.62 12.67 1.23
C LEU A 120 2.43 13.50 -0.04
N GLY A 121 2.03 12.86 -1.15
CA GLY A 121 1.65 13.50 -2.40
C GLY A 121 0.40 14.39 -2.34
N ARG A 122 -0.43 14.26 -1.29
CA ARG A 122 -1.69 15.00 -1.08
C ARG A 122 -2.63 14.97 -2.30
N PRO A 123 -2.93 13.77 -2.84
CA PRO A 123 -3.71 13.62 -4.07
C PRO A 123 -5.11 14.23 -3.95
N VAL A 124 -5.76 14.13 -2.78
CA VAL A 124 -7.11 14.66 -2.58
C VAL A 124 -7.07 16.20 -2.59
N THR A 125 -6.08 16.80 -1.93
CA THR A 125 -5.86 18.25 -1.99
C THR A 125 -5.66 18.73 -3.43
N LEU A 126 -4.85 18.01 -4.23
CA LEU A 126 -4.60 18.38 -5.62
C LEU A 126 -5.87 18.23 -6.46
N ALA A 127 -6.61 17.14 -6.32
CA ALA A 127 -7.87 16.91 -7.01
C ALA A 127 -8.91 18.00 -6.73
N LEU A 128 -9.08 18.39 -5.46
CA LEU A 128 -9.99 19.47 -5.08
C LEU A 128 -9.58 20.84 -5.65
N ARG A 129 -8.28 21.09 -5.83
CA ARG A 129 -7.76 22.32 -6.42
C ARG A 129 -7.88 22.36 -7.95
N ALA A 130 -7.72 21.21 -8.61
CA ALA A 130 -7.77 21.09 -10.07
C ALA A 130 -9.22 21.07 -10.59
N LEU A 131 -10.13 20.39 -9.89
CA LEU A 131 -11.50 20.20 -10.34
C LEU A 131 -12.31 21.51 -10.38
N PRO A 132 -13.24 21.66 -11.35
CA PRO A 132 -14.25 22.71 -11.32
C PRO A 132 -15.12 22.62 -10.06
N VAL A 133 -15.63 23.77 -9.59
CA VAL A 133 -16.40 23.88 -8.34
C VAL A 133 -17.52 22.82 -8.19
N PRO A 134 -18.34 22.50 -9.22
CA PRO A 134 -19.38 21.47 -9.09
C PRO A 134 -18.81 20.06 -8.83
N ARG A 135 -17.70 19.70 -9.48
CA ARG A 135 -17.05 18.40 -9.30
C ARG A 135 -16.30 18.34 -7.97
N ALA A 136 -15.61 19.42 -7.59
CA ALA A 136 -14.98 19.54 -6.27
C ALA A 136 -16.00 19.40 -5.13
N ARG A 137 -17.18 20.03 -5.24
CA ARG A 137 -18.27 19.90 -4.26
C ARG A 137 -18.80 18.47 -4.18
N THR A 138 -18.87 17.76 -5.30
CA THR A 138 -19.29 16.35 -5.34
C THR A 138 -18.26 15.46 -4.67
N LEU A 139 -16.97 15.65 -4.97
CA LEU A 139 -15.88 14.95 -4.28
C LEU A 139 -15.92 15.20 -2.77
N SER A 140 -16.09 16.46 -2.33
CA SER A 140 -16.24 16.79 -0.90
C SER A 140 -17.50 16.19 -0.26
N ARG A 141 -18.57 15.93 -1.02
CA ARG A 141 -19.75 15.21 -0.50
C ARG A 141 -19.44 13.73 -0.32
N VAL A 142 -18.77 13.10 -1.29
CA VAL A 142 -18.34 11.69 -1.19
C VAL A 142 -17.40 11.49 -0.01
N LEU A 143 -16.42 12.38 0.19
CA LEU A 143 -15.51 12.35 1.33
C LEU A 143 -16.22 12.53 2.69
N ARG A 144 -17.41 13.14 2.69
CA ARG A 144 -18.26 13.30 3.89
C ARG A 144 -19.27 12.16 4.08
N SER A 145 -19.29 11.17 3.19
CA SER A 145 -20.25 10.06 3.30
C SER A 145 -19.93 9.14 4.49
N GLY A 146 -20.97 8.49 5.02
CA GLY A 146 -20.84 7.53 6.13
C GLY A 146 -19.87 6.37 5.85
N PRO A 147 -19.87 5.74 4.65
CA PRO A 147 -18.92 4.69 4.32
C PRO A 147 -17.47 5.15 4.35
N ILE A 148 -17.18 6.33 3.79
CA ILE A 148 -15.82 6.90 3.83
C ILE A 148 -15.43 7.21 5.28
N ARG A 149 -16.35 7.78 6.07
CA ARG A 149 -16.10 8.02 7.50
C ARG A 149 -15.72 6.76 8.27
N ALA A 150 -16.38 5.64 7.98
CA ALA A 150 -16.07 4.36 8.63
C ALA A 150 -14.70 3.84 8.19
N LEU A 151 -14.40 3.86 6.88
CA LEU A 151 -13.14 3.37 6.32
C LEU A 151 -11.93 4.23 6.67
N THR A 152 -12.11 5.55 6.83
CA THR A 152 -11.03 6.47 7.23
C THR A 152 -10.87 6.57 8.74
N HIS A 153 -11.73 5.91 9.53
CA HIS A 153 -11.54 5.86 10.98
C HIS A 153 -10.29 5.02 11.31
N PRO A 154 -9.34 5.53 12.11
CA PRO A 154 -8.03 4.89 12.30
C PRO A 154 -8.14 3.47 12.84
N VAL A 155 -9.10 3.19 13.74
CA VAL A 155 -9.33 1.83 14.26
C VAL A 155 -9.72 0.86 13.15
N VAL A 156 -10.61 1.25 12.23
CA VAL A 156 -11.08 0.40 11.14
C VAL A 156 -9.97 0.22 10.11
N ALA A 157 -9.30 1.30 9.74
CA ALA A 157 -8.18 1.26 8.80
C ALA A 157 -7.02 0.39 9.34
N GLY A 158 -6.69 0.53 10.62
CA GLY A 158 -5.69 -0.29 11.30
C GLY A 158 -6.10 -1.76 11.37
N ALA A 159 -7.35 -2.06 11.73
CA ALA A 159 -7.87 -3.43 11.78
C ALA A 159 -7.89 -4.11 10.41
N LEU A 160 -8.30 -3.41 9.34
CA LEU A 160 -8.27 -3.95 7.98
C LEU A 160 -6.84 -4.22 7.49
N ASN A 161 -5.90 -3.37 7.89
CA ASN A 161 -4.49 -3.51 7.53
C ASN A 161 -3.83 -4.66 8.29
N VAL A 162 -3.65 -4.53 9.61
CA VAL A 162 -2.94 -5.54 10.41
C VAL A 162 -3.73 -6.84 10.52
N GLY A 163 -5.06 -6.77 10.57
CA GLY A 163 -5.92 -7.95 10.57
C GLY A 163 -5.89 -8.69 9.23
N GLY A 164 -5.83 -7.97 8.11
CA GLY A 164 -5.63 -8.58 6.79
C GLY A 164 -4.26 -9.27 6.69
N LEU A 165 -3.23 -8.66 7.27
CA LEU A 165 -1.88 -9.22 7.30
C LEU A 165 -1.79 -10.50 8.15
N TRP A 166 -2.38 -10.46 9.35
CA TRP A 166 -2.50 -11.64 10.21
C TRP A 166 -3.28 -12.75 9.53
N LEU A 167 -4.40 -12.43 8.87
CA LEU A 167 -5.19 -13.41 8.15
C LEU A 167 -4.37 -14.04 7.03
N LEU A 168 -3.58 -13.27 6.28
CA LEU A 168 -2.75 -13.78 5.19
C LEU A 168 -1.72 -14.83 5.67
N TYR A 169 -1.05 -14.57 6.78
CA TYR A 169 0.06 -15.42 7.26
C TYR A 169 -0.35 -16.48 8.30
N ALA A 170 -1.42 -16.25 9.06
CA ALA A 170 -1.90 -17.22 10.04
C ALA A 170 -2.84 -18.28 9.43
N THR A 171 -3.27 -18.11 8.18
CA THR A 171 -4.17 -19.03 7.47
C THR A 171 -3.51 -19.56 6.19
N PRO A 172 -4.07 -20.58 5.51
CA PRO A 172 -3.52 -21.06 4.26
C PRO A 172 -3.72 -20.08 3.07
N LEU A 173 -4.11 -18.83 3.31
CA LEU A 173 -4.21 -17.83 2.25
C LEU A 173 -2.87 -17.55 1.57
N PHE A 174 -1.75 -17.66 2.28
CA PHE A 174 -0.43 -17.47 1.67
C PHE A 174 -0.16 -18.46 0.52
N PRO A 175 -0.21 -19.80 0.69
CA PRO A 175 -0.05 -20.70 -0.43
C PRO A 175 -1.16 -20.57 -1.48
N LEU A 176 -2.40 -20.25 -1.07
CA LEU A 176 -3.52 -20.07 -2.00
C LEU A 176 -3.35 -18.86 -2.92
N MET A 177 -2.78 -17.74 -2.44
CA MET A 177 -2.56 -16.57 -3.30
C MET A 177 -1.50 -16.83 -4.37
N HIS A 178 -0.56 -17.75 -4.14
CA HIS A 178 0.40 -18.15 -5.17
C HIS A 178 -0.21 -19.11 -6.20
N ALA A 179 -1.27 -19.84 -5.83
CA ALA A 179 -1.98 -20.73 -6.74
C ALA A 179 -2.98 -19.99 -7.66
N SER A 180 -3.48 -18.81 -7.26
CA SER A 180 -4.49 -18.06 -8.01
C SER A 180 -4.04 -16.62 -8.31
N PRO A 181 -3.88 -16.24 -9.59
CA PRO A 181 -3.49 -14.89 -9.99
C PRO A 181 -4.48 -13.81 -9.53
N TRP A 182 -5.78 -14.14 -9.53
CA TRP A 182 -6.83 -13.26 -9.06
C TRP A 182 -6.73 -13.01 -7.56
N LEU A 183 -6.46 -14.07 -6.78
CA LEU A 183 -6.26 -13.94 -5.34
C LEU A 183 -4.97 -13.16 -5.04
N HIS A 184 -3.90 -13.41 -5.81
CA HIS A 184 -2.66 -12.65 -5.74
C HIS A 184 -2.91 -11.14 -5.91
N ALA A 185 -3.62 -10.76 -6.99
CA ALA A 185 -3.96 -9.37 -7.27
C ALA A 185 -4.88 -8.77 -6.18
N ALA A 186 -5.86 -9.53 -5.69
CA ALA A 186 -6.75 -9.10 -4.63
C ALA A 186 -5.99 -8.82 -3.32
N VAL A 187 -5.04 -9.68 -2.93
CA VAL A 187 -4.20 -9.49 -1.74
C VAL A 187 -3.31 -8.25 -1.89
N HIS A 188 -2.63 -8.08 -3.02
CA HIS A 188 -1.77 -6.91 -3.25
C HIS A 188 -2.58 -5.60 -3.29
N LEU A 189 -3.75 -5.63 -3.92
CA LEU A 189 -4.67 -4.49 -3.92
C LEU A 189 -5.17 -4.18 -2.50
N HIS A 190 -5.57 -5.20 -1.73
CA HIS A 190 -5.99 -5.04 -0.34
C HIS A 190 -4.89 -4.43 0.52
N VAL A 191 -3.66 -4.96 0.42
CA VAL A 191 -2.48 -4.47 1.15
C VAL A 191 -2.18 -3.01 0.80
N LEU A 192 -2.19 -2.64 -0.49
CA LEU A 192 -1.97 -1.26 -0.92
C LEU A 192 -3.09 -0.32 -0.42
N LEU A 193 -4.36 -0.72 -0.59
CA LEU A 193 -5.50 0.12 -0.23
C LEU A 193 -5.64 0.30 1.27
N THR A 194 -5.50 -0.76 2.06
CA THR A 194 -5.54 -0.68 3.53
C THR A 194 -4.30 0.01 4.09
N GLY A 195 -3.13 -0.16 3.47
CA GLY A 195 -1.94 0.66 3.73
C GLY A 195 -2.20 2.15 3.53
N TYR A 196 -2.81 2.51 2.39
CA TYR A 196 -3.14 3.89 2.07
C TYR A 196 -4.18 4.47 3.04
N LEU A 197 -5.26 3.73 3.31
CA LEU A 197 -6.30 4.14 4.26
C LEU A 197 -5.74 4.33 5.67
N PHE A 198 -4.93 3.37 6.15
CA PHE A 198 -4.27 3.46 7.44
C PHE A 198 -3.39 4.70 7.51
N THR A 199 -2.48 4.87 6.55
CA THR A 199 -1.57 6.02 6.51
C THR A 199 -2.32 7.34 6.39
N ALA A 200 -3.38 7.40 5.59
CA ALA A 200 -4.22 8.60 5.46
C ALA A 200 -4.96 8.91 6.77
N SER A 201 -5.47 7.91 7.50
CA SER A 201 -6.14 8.10 8.80
C SER A 201 -5.19 8.51 9.92
N ILE A 202 -3.96 7.98 9.89
CA ILE A 202 -2.94 8.27 10.90
C ILE A 202 -2.23 9.57 10.62
N VAL A 203 -1.91 9.90 9.37
CA VAL A 203 -1.19 11.13 9.03
C VAL A 203 -2.16 12.26 8.70
N GLY A 204 -3.27 12.07 7.98
CA GLY A 204 -4.29 13.11 7.79
C GLY A 204 -3.77 14.43 7.19
N LEU A 205 -2.92 14.36 6.15
CA LEU A 205 -2.41 15.53 5.43
C LEU A 205 -3.43 16.15 4.48
N ASP A 206 -4.32 15.33 3.94
CA ASP A 206 -5.42 15.75 3.09
C ASP A 206 -6.62 16.23 3.93
N PRO A 207 -7.53 17.05 3.36
CA PRO A 207 -8.73 17.48 4.06
C PRO A 207 -9.59 16.28 4.47
N ASP A 208 -9.65 16.02 5.77
CA ASP A 208 -10.44 14.95 6.36
C ASP A 208 -11.52 15.56 7.29
N PRO A 209 -12.80 15.55 6.87
CA PRO A 209 -13.91 16.04 7.67
C PRO A 209 -14.14 15.27 8.99
N HIS A 210 -13.62 14.05 9.09
CA HIS A 210 -13.88 13.13 10.20
C HIS A 210 -12.61 12.78 10.98
N ARG A 211 -11.61 13.66 10.92
CA ARG A 211 -10.29 13.44 11.52
C ARG A 211 -10.41 13.13 13.02
N ALA A 212 -9.96 11.93 13.40
CA ALA A 212 -9.91 11.50 14.80
C ALA A 212 -8.91 12.33 15.62
N SER A 213 -9.09 12.32 16.95
CA SER A 213 -8.18 13.00 17.87
C SER A 213 -6.75 12.42 17.76
N VAL A 214 -5.75 13.25 18.06
CA VAL A 214 -4.35 12.82 18.02
C VAL A 214 -4.10 11.65 18.98
N THR A 215 -4.75 11.64 20.15
CA THR A 215 -4.67 10.54 21.12
C THR A 215 -5.14 9.22 20.54
N VAL A 216 -6.29 9.21 19.83
CA VAL A 216 -6.81 7.98 19.20
C VAL A 216 -5.86 7.51 18.09
N ARG A 217 -5.37 8.43 17.25
CA ARG A 217 -4.42 8.09 16.18
C ARG A 217 -3.12 7.55 16.74
N ALA A 218 -2.58 8.16 17.79
CA ALA A 218 -1.37 7.68 18.47
C ALA A 218 -1.57 6.31 19.10
N GLY A 219 -2.68 6.09 19.82
CA GLY A 219 -3.00 4.79 20.42
C GLY A 219 -3.13 3.68 19.37
N VAL A 220 -3.85 3.95 18.28
CA VAL A 220 -3.98 3.00 17.17
C VAL A 220 -2.64 2.72 16.51
N LEU A 221 -1.80 3.75 16.29
CA LEU A 221 -0.48 3.57 15.71
C LEU A 221 0.40 2.68 16.59
N ILE A 222 0.41 2.90 17.91
CA ILE A 222 1.17 2.05 18.84
C ILE A 222 0.71 0.59 18.77
N VAL A 223 -0.61 0.35 18.79
CA VAL A 223 -1.17 -1.00 18.68
C VAL A 223 -0.82 -1.64 17.34
N PHE A 224 -0.89 -0.88 16.24
CA PHE A 224 -0.52 -1.33 14.91
C PHE A 224 0.95 -1.75 14.84
N VAL A 225 1.87 -0.89 15.28
CA VAL A 225 3.31 -1.18 15.31
C VAL A 225 3.57 -2.44 16.12
N ALA A 226 3.00 -2.53 17.33
CA ALA A 226 3.16 -3.72 18.17
C ALA A 226 2.66 -4.99 17.47
N ALA A 227 1.46 -4.95 16.87
CA ALA A 227 0.88 -6.11 16.19
C ALA A 227 1.66 -6.51 14.91
N HIS A 228 2.21 -5.54 14.17
CA HIS A 228 3.07 -5.76 13.02
C HIS A 228 4.42 -6.39 13.43
N SER A 229 5.09 -5.81 14.44
CA SER A 229 6.35 -6.32 14.97
C SER A 229 6.19 -7.71 15.60
N ILE A 230 5.07 -8.00 16.28
CA ILE A 230 4.76 -9.33 16.81
C ILE A 230 4.56 -10.33 15.67
N LEU A 231 3.88 -9.94 14.59
CA LEU A 231 3.68 -10.82 13.44
C LEU A 231 5.01 -11.21 12.79
N ALA A 232 5.95 -10.28 12.65
CA ALA A 232 7.28 -10.59 12.14
C ALA A 232 8.02 -11.61 13.02
N LYS A 233 7.98 -11.44 14.35
CA LYS A 233 8.56 -12.42 15.28
C LYS A 233 7.84 -13.76 15.24
N TRP A 234 6.52 -13.75 15.08
CA TRP A 234 5.73 -14.97 14.95
C TRP A 234 6.09 -15.74 13.69
N LEU A 235 6.27 -15.05 12.57
CA LEU A 235 6.69 -15.60 11.28
C LEU A 235 8.11 -16.18 11.31
N TRP A 236 9.01 -15.53 12.05
CA TRP A 236 10.35 -16.06 12.31
C TRP A 236 10.31 -17.41 13.04
N ALA A 237 9.37 -17.57 13.99
CA ALA A 237 9.19 -18.81 14.74
C ALA A 237 8.33 -19.86 14.00
N HIS A 238 7.40 -19.43 13.14
CA HIS A 238 6.46 -20.28 12.42
C HIS A 238 6.52 -19.99 10.91
N PRO A 239 7.50 -20.57 10.19
CA PRO A 239 7.62 -20.43 8.76
C PRO A 239 6.33 -20.85 8.03
N PRO A 240 5.88 -20.12 7.00
CA PRO A 240 4.74 -20.52 6.19
C PRO A 240 5.00 -21.85 5.49
N ALA A 241 3.95 -22.65 5.32
CA ALA A 241 4.05 -23.92 4.60
C ALA A 241 4.59 -23.72 3.16
N GLY A 242 5.63 -24.47 2.80
CA GLY A 242 6.27 -24.39 1.48
C GLY A 242 7.43 -23.40 1.37
N VAL A 243 7.79 -22.69 2.45
CA VAL A 243 8.94 -21.77 2.49
C VAL A 243 10.09 -22.41 3.26
N ASP A 244 11.31 -22.29 2.74
CA ASP A 244 12.52 -22.73 3.45
C ASP A 244 12.71 -21.93 4.76
N VAL A 245 13.21 -22.59 5.81
CA VAL A 245 13.34 -21.97 7.13
C VAL A 245 14.35 -20.82 7.12
N GLY A 246 15.43 -20.92 6.34
CA GLY A 246 16.41 -19.85 6.19
C GLY A 246 15.80 -18.62 5.53
N ASP A 247 15.09 -18.83 4.42
CA ASP A 247 14.36 -17.78 3.70
C ASP A 247 13.26 -17.13 4.54
N ALA A 248 12.53 -17.92 5.32
CA ALA A 248 11.50 -17.42 6.23
C ALA A 248 12.07 -16.49 7.30
N ARG A 249 13.22 -16.83 7.88
CA ARG A 249 13.90 -15.98 8.88
C ARG A 249 14.39 -14.68 8.28
N ILE A 250 15.05 -14.73 7.12
CA ILE A 250 15.53 -13.53 6.42
C ILE A 250 14.34 -12.63 6.05
N GLY A 251 13.26 -13.21 5.53
CA GLY A 251 12.05 -12.46 5.19
C GLY A 251 11.40 -11.83 6.41
N ALA A 252 11.30 -12.56 7.53
CA ALA A 252 10.74 -12.05 8.78
C ALA A 252 11.59 -10.91 9.38
N GLU A 253 12.92 -11.05 9.38
CA GLU A 253 13.85 -10.00 9.81
C GLU A 253 13.74 -8.76 8.92
N LEU A 254 13.67 -8.95 7.60
CA LEU A 254 13.47 -7.85 6.65
C LEU A 254 12.15 -7.13 6.92
N MET A 255 11.05 -7.87 7.09
CA MET A 255 9.74 -7.29 7.40
C MET A 255 9.78 -6.52 8.72
N PHE A 256 10.47 -7.05 9.74
CA PHE A 256 10.65 -6.38 11.03
C PHE A 256 11.40 -5.05 10.88
N TYR A 257 12.63 -5.08 10.37
CA TYR A 257 13.49 -3.88 10.33
C TYR A 257 13.02 -2.85 9.31
N ALA A 258 12.62 -3.28 8.12
CA ALA A 258 12.14 -2.36 7.09
C ALA A 258 10.76 -1.78 7.46
N GLY A 259 9.90 -2.58 8.10
CA GLY A 259 8.62 -2.11 8.64
C GLY A 259 8.81 -1.09 9.75
N ASP A 260 9.65 -1.39 10.75
CA ASP A 260 9.96 -0.48 11.85
C ASP A 260 10.48 0.88 11.34
N ALA A 261 11.29 0.91 10.27
CA ALA A 261 11.75 2.16 9.67
C ALA A 261 10.59 3.02 9.12
N VAL A 262 9.60 2.38 8.49
CA VAL A 262 8.40 3.09 7.98
C VAL A 262 7.48 3.52 9.13
N ASP A 263 7.35 2.68 10.16
CA ASP A 263 6.56 2.98 11.35
C ASP A 263 7.13 4.17 12.13
N VAL A 264 8.45 4.24 12.28
CA VAL A 264 9.14 5.40 12.85
C VAL A 264 8.84 6.66 12.02
N LEU A 265 8.85 6.57 10.69
CA LEU A 265 8.51 7.69 9.84
C LEU A 265 7.05 8.14 10.03
N LEU A 266 6.10 7.21 10.18
CA LEU A 266 4.71 7.52 10.52
C LEU A 266 4.59 8.22 11.88
N ILE A 267 5.30 7.74 12.90
CA ILE A 267 5.35 8.35 14.23
C ILE A 267 5.88 9.79 14.13
N VAL A 268 7.01 9.98 13.44
CA VAL A 268 7.61 11.30 13.23
C VAL A 268 6.64 12.25 12.53
N LEU A 269 5.93 11.79 11.51
CA LEU A 269 4.94 12.60 10.80
C LEU A 269 3.74 12.96 11.69
N LEU A 270 3.22 12.00 12.46
CA LEU A 270 2.13 12.24 13.42
C LEU A 270 2.54 13.29 14.46
N LEU A 271 3.71 13.12 15.08
CA LEU A 271 4.23 14.04 16.09
C LEU A 271 4.52 15.42 15.51
N ARG A 272 5.13 15.49 14.33
CA ARG A 272 5.38 16.77 13.64
C ARG A 272 4.09 17.53 13.39
N GLN A 273 3.04 16.84 12.96
CA GLN A 273 1.75 17.48 12.75
C GLN A 273 1.10 17.98 14.04
N TRP A 274 1.17 17.18 15.09
CA TRP A 274 0.67 17.58 16.40
C TRP A 274 1.42 18.84 16.87
N PHE A 275 2.75 18.83 16.82
CA PHE A 275 3.59 19.96 17.21
C PHE A 275 3.27 21.23 16.41
N VAL A 276 3.11 21.14 15.09
CA VAL A 276 2.74 22.32 14.27
C VAL A 276 1.33 22.82 14.62
N ALA A 277 0.40 21.94 14.97
CA ALA A 277 -0.97 22.31 15.33
C ALA A 277 -1.09 22.92 16.75
N THR A 278 -0.22 22.53 17.68
CA THR A 278 -0.22 23.00 19.08
C THR A 278 0.74 24.14 19.35
N ARG A 279 1.55 24.57 18.35
CA ARG A 279 2.38 25.77 18.48
C ARG A 279 1.51 26.94 18.95
N PRO A 280 1.83 27.57 20.10
CA PRO A 280 1.17 28.80 20.52
C PRO A 280 1.24 29.78 19.35
N ARG A 281 0.09 30.28 18.90
CA ARG A 281 0.11 31.44 18.01
C ARG A 281 0.73 32.55 18.84
N ASP A 282 1.89 33.05 18.41
CA ASP A 282 2.47 34.25 19.00
C ASP A 282 1.38 35.31 18.98
N SER A 283 0.87 35.62 20.17
CA SER A 283 -0.06 36.72 20.41
C SER A 283 0.77 37.99 20.38
N ALA A 284 1.33 38.29 19.22
CA ALA A 284 2.21 39.42 18.98
C ALA A 284 1.85 40.08 17.65
N GLN A 285 0.64 40.62 17.58
CA GLN A 285 0.56 42.01 17.18
C GLN A 285 0.34 42.80 18.46
N PRO A 286 1.28 43.66 18.90
CA PRO A 286 0.89 44.75 19.77
C PRO A 286 -0.27 45.44 19.03
N GLN A 287 -1.44 45.45 19.65
CA GLN A 287 -2.48 46.40 19.26
C GLN A 287 -1.76 47.74 19.16
N ASN A 288 -1.84 48.35 17.98
CA ASN A 288 -1.32 49.69 17.68
C ASN A 288 -1.25 50.49 18.98
N GLU A 289 -0.03 50.80 19.42
CA GLU A 289 0.20 51.90 20.32
C GLU A 289 -0.64 53.06 19.79
N GLU A 290 -1.55 53.49 20.64
CA GLU A 290 -2.51 54.55 20.40
C GLU A 290 -1.83 55.68 19.65
N SER A 291 -2.40 56.17 18.54
CA SER A 291 -2.03 57.51 18.11
C SER A 291 -2.48 58.44 19.25
N PRO A 292 -1.56 59.09 19.98
CA PRO A 292 -1.97 59.82 21.17
C PRO A 292 -2.88 60.97 20.76
N SER A 293 -3.98 61.17 21.49
CA SER A 293 -5.01 62.17 21.19
C SER A 293 -4.46 63.60 21.00
N TRP A 294 -3.27 63.91 21.55
CA TRP A 294 -2.58 65.19 21.36
C TRP A 294 -2.21 65.50 19.90
N ARG A 295 -2.02 64.49 19.03
CA ARG A 295 -1.76 64.71 17.59
C ARG A 295 -2.95 65.31 16.84
N ARG A 296 -4.18 65.16 17.37
CA ARG A 296 -5.37 65.81 16.81
C ARG A 296 -5.51 67.28 17.23
N SER A 297 -4.93 67.67 18.37
CA SER A 297 -5.02 69.05 18.90
C SER A 297 -4.10 70.03 18.18
N ILE A 298 -2.93 69.58 17.72
CA ILE A 298 -1.97 70.45 17.01
C ILE A 298 -2.44 70.75 15.57
N ALA A 299 -3.14 69.82 14.94
CA ALA A 299 -3.66 70.02 13.58
C ALA A 299 -4.80 71.06 13.51
N SER A 300 -5.60 71.22 14.57
CA SER A 300 -6.66 72.23 14.62
C SER A 300 -6.14 73.66 14.88
N THR A 301 -4.95 73.81 15.47
CA THR A 301 -4.40 75.14 15.80
C THR A 301 -3.61 75.75 14.65
N VAL A 302 -3.08 74.94 13.73
CA VAL A 302 -2.29 75.42 12.58
C VAL A 302 -3.17 75.76 11.36
N SER A 303 -4.42 75.30 11.32
CA SER A 303 -5.36 75.61 10.21
C SER A 303 -6.27 76.83 10.46
N GLY A 304 -6.07 77.54 11.57
CA GLY A 304 -6.93 78.65 12.01
C GLY A 304 -6.24 80.02 12.13
N ALA A 305 -5.04 80.17 11.57
CA ALA A 305 -4.30 81.45 11.48
C ALA A 305 -4.05 81.78 10.00
#